data_AF-D6EAQ0-F1
#
_entry.id   AF-D6EAQ0-F1
#
_cell.length_a   1.000
_cell.length_b   1.000
_cell.length_c   1.000
_cell.angle_alpha   90.00
_cell.angle_beta   90.00
_cell.angle_gamma   90.00
#
_symmetry.space_group_name_H-M   'P 1'
#
loop_
_entity.id
_entity.type
_entity.pdbx_description
1 polymer ?
#
loop_
_entity_poly.entity_id
_entity_poly.type
_entity_poly.pdbx_seq_one_letter_code
_entity_poly.pdbx_strand_id
1 'polypeptide(L)'
;MDYLARESADLSVELWNRIDDTVIGTARKQLSCRRFLKVFGPLGPGATTVAVDGVGKEEVLEDGIGRIVGRTQLELPLFYEDFTLLGRDLELAAQTGLPVDLSAAIAAAKKAARREDDLVLNGNKALGVDGLLTVKG
;
A
#
# COMPACT_ATOMS: atom_id res chain seq x y z
N MET A 1 15.80 -7.24 9.73
CA MET A 1 14.65 -8.11 10.06
C MET A 1 13.83 -8.21 8.80
N ASP A 2 13.77 -9.39 8.17
CA ASP A 2 12.88 -9.63 7.02
C ASP A 2 11.45 -9.75 7.55
N TYR A 3 10.64 -8.72 7.35
CA TYR A 3 9.26 -8.69 7.83
C TYR A 3 8.31 -9.45 6.89
N LEU A 4 8.75 -9.78 5.67
CA LEU A 4 7.97 -10.52 4.69
C LEU A 4 8.15 -12.04 4.82
N ALA A 5 9.18 -12.47 5.55
CA ALA A 5 9.52 -13.87 5.80
C ALA A 5 9.54 -14.72 4.51
N ARG A 6 10.00 -14.14 3.38
CA ARG A 6 9.93 -14.82 2.07
C ARG A 6 10.78 -16.07 2.03
N GLU A 7 11.90 -16.06 2.75
CA GLU A 7 12.82 -17.19 2.87
C GLU A 7 12.23 -18.39 3.63
N SER A 8 11.11 -18.20 4.35
CA SER A 8 10.41 -19.31 5.01
C SER A 8 9.50 -20.11 4.08
N ALA A 9 9.19 -19.57 2.90
CA ALA A 9 8.41 -20.26 1.89
C ALA A 9 9.33 -21.07 0.97
N ASP A 10 9.08 -22.37 0.86
CA ASP A 10 9.79 -23.28 -0.04
C ASP A 10 9.32 -23.10 -1.49
N LEU A 11 9.61 -21.94 -2.08
CA LEU A 11 9.29 -21.60 -3.47
C LEU A 11 10.57 -21.25 -4.21
N SER A 12 10.65 -21.65 -5.48
CA SER A 12 11.80 -21.30 -6.32
C SER A 12 11.88 -19.79 -6.58
N VAL A 13 13.08 -19.30 -6.85
CA VAL A 13 13.32 -17.88 -7.16
C VAL A 13 12.56 -17.47 -8.42
N GLU A 14 12.47 -18.35 -9.40
CA GLU A 14 11.72 -18.11 -10.65
C GLU A 14 10.23 -17.94 -10.40
N LEU A 15 9.64 -18.77 -9.52
CA LEU A 15 8.24 -18.66 -9.16
C LEU A 15 7.97 -17.37 -8.39
N TRP A 16 8.85 -17.00 -7.44
CA TRP A 16 8.77 -15.72 -6.73
C TRP A 16 8.81 -14.53 -7.68
N ASN A 17 9.76 -14.49 -8.61
CA ASN A 17 9.87 -13.42 -9.61
C ASN A 17 8.59 -13.34 -10.46
N ARG A 18 8.02 -14.48 -10.85
CA ARG A 18 6.79 -14.50 -11.64
C ARG A 18 5.58 -13.99 -10.84
N ILE A 19 5.50 -14.30 -9.54
CA ILE A 19 4.47 -13.75 -8.65
C ILE A 19 4.64 -12.23 -8.55
N ASP A 20 5.86 -11.75 -8.29
CA ASP A 20 6.17 -10.33 -8.16
C ASP A 20 5.84 -9.55 -9.44
N ASP A 21 6.27 -10.03 -10.60
CA ASP A 21 5.97 -9.40 -11.89
C ASP A 21 4.46 -9.33 -12.16
N THR A 22 3.74 -10.40 -11.81
CA THR A 22 2.29 -10.47 -11.98
C THR A 22 1.57 -9.49 -11.05
N VAL A 23 1.97 -9.41 -9.79
CA VAL A 23 1.39 -8.51 -8.78
C VAL A 23 1.72 -7.05 -9.12
N ILE A 24 2.99 -6.72 -9.37
CA ILE A 24 3.44 -5.36 -9.71
C ILE A 24 2.81 -4.92 -11.03
N GLY A 25 2.82 -5.77 -12.04
CA GLY A 25 2.23 -5.50 -13.34
C GLY A 25 0.72 -5.25 -13.25
N THR A 26 0.03 -5.99 -12.40
CA THR A 26 -1.41 -5.80 -12.14
C THR A 26 -1.68 -4.51 -11.36
N ALA A 27 -0.95 -4.27 -10.27
CA ALA A 27 -1.10 -3.07 -9.44
C ALA A 27 -0.82 -1.80 -10.24
N ARG A 28 0.23 -1.75 -11.06
CA ARG A 28 0.57 -0.60 -11.92
C ARG A 28 -0.52 -0.26 -12.93
N LYS A 29 -1.22 -1.27 -13.45
CA LYS A 29 -2.36 -1.06 -14.37
C LYS A 29 -3.59 -0.52 -13.64
N GLN A 30 -3.78 -0.91 -12.38
CA GLN A 30 -4.97 -0.58 -11.60
C GLN A 30 -4.85 0.75 -10.83
N LEU A 31 -3.67 1.09 -10.30
CA LEU A 31 -3.41 2.31 -9.54
C LEU A 31 -3.53 3.55 -10.44
N SER A 32 -4.63 4.29 -10.25
CA SER A 32 -4.96 5.47 -11.05
C SER A 32 -4.50 6.76 -10.39
N CYS A 33 -4.66 6.89 -9.07
CA CYS A 33 -4.35 8.14 -8.35
C CYS A 33 -2.87 8.51 -8.42
N ARG A 34 -1.98 7.51 -8.35
CA ARG A 34 -0.53 7.70 -8.46
C ARG A 34 -0.05 8.22 -9.82
N ARG A 35 -0.92 8.26 -10.83
CA ARG A 35 -0.56 8.79 -12.16
C ARG A 35 -0.55 10.32 -12.19
N PHE A 36 -1.28 10.96 -11.30
CA PHE A 36 -1.39 12.43 -11.25
C PHE A 36 -1.00 13.02 -9.89
N LEU A 37 -1.02 12.22 -8.81
CA LEU A 37 -0.50 12.62 -7.50
C LEU A 37 1.00 12.34 -7.39
N LYS A 38 1.72 13.23 -6.70
CA LYS A 38 3.12 12.99 -6.33
C LYS A 38 3.18 12.00 -5.16
N VAL A 39 4.06 11.02 -5.26
CA VAL A 39 4.29 10.03 -4.21
C VAL A 39 5.42 10.52 -3.30
N PHE A 40 5.22 10.41 -1.99
CA PHE A 40 6.22 10.73 -0.97
C PHE A 40 6.65 9.45 -0.22
N GLY A 41 7.95 9.26 -0.02
CA GLY A 41 8.52 8.06 0.60
C GLY A 41 9.54 7.34 -0.30
N PRO A 42 9.94 6.10 0.02
CA PRO A 42 9.38 5.21 1.05
C PRO A 42 9.81 5.60 2.48
N LEU A 43 8.87 5.56 3.42
CA LEU A 43 9.11 5.93 4.83
C LEU A 43 9.58 4.75 5.70
N GLY A 44 9.54 3.54 5.14
CA GLY A 44 9.86 2.31 5.84
C GLY A 44 8.66 1.73 6.62
N PRO A 45 8.73 0.43 7.00
CA PRO A 45 7.62 -0.29 7.61
C PRO A 45 7.27 0.14 9.04
N GLY A 46 8.16 0.91 9.69
CA GLY A 46 7.92 1.44 11.04
C GLY A 46 7.22 2.79 11.07
N ALA A 47 6.94 3.40 9.91
CA ALA A 47 6.27 4.69 9.85
C ALA A 47 4.77 4.52 10.15
N THR A 48 4.30 5.14 11.24
CA THR A 48 2.90 5.11 11.67
C THR A 48 2.15 6.40 11.35
N THR A 49 2.87 7.53 11.28
CA THR A 49 2.28 8.84 10.98
C THR A 49 3.16 9.67 10.07
N VAL A 50 2.54 10.64 9.40
CA VAL A 50 3.22 11.69 8.61
C VAL A 50 2.73 13.05 9.04
N ALA A 51 3.67 13.96 9.26
CA ALA A 51 3.37 15.37 9.46
C ALA A 51 3.10 16.05 8.12
N VAL A 52 1.92 16.64 7.98
CA VAL A 52 1.55 17.51 6.85
C VAL A 52 1.46 18.94 7.35
N ASP A 53 2.29 19.80 6.77
CA ASP A 53 2.34 21.22 7.09
C ASP A 53 1.34 22.00 6.21
N GLY A 54 0.41 22.72 6.84
CA GLY A 54 -0.54 23.59 6.15
C GLY A 54 0.05 24.94 5.75
N VAL A 55 -0.71 25.72 4.96
CA VAL A 55 -0.29 27.05 4.46
C VAL A 55 -0.07 28.05 5.60
N GLY A 56 -0.81 27.93 6.71
CA GLY A 56 -0.71 28.78 7.90
C GLY A 56 0.22 28.22 8.98
N LYS A 57 1.28 27.51 8.62
CA LYS A 57 2.23 26.98 9.60
C LYS A 57 2.99 28.11 10.26
N GLU A 58 2.86 28.21 11.58
CA GLU A 58 3.53 29.23 12.40
C GLU A 58 3.99 28.63 13.73
N GLU A 59 5.05 29.21 14.28
CA GLU A 59 5.49 28.95 15.64
C GLU A 59 4.92 30.03 16.57
N VAL A 60 4.04 29.63 17.48
CA VAL A 60 3.38 30.53 18.43
C VAL A 60 4.01 30.32 19.80
N LEU A 61 4.37 31.42 20.47
CA LEU A 61 4.89 31.41 21.83
C LEU A 61 3.79 31.89 22.79
N GLU A 62 3.28 31.00 23.64
CA GLU A 62 2.29 31.32 24.69
C GLU A 62 2.86 30.90 26.04
N ASP A 63 2.85 31.82 27.02
CA ASP A 63 3.35 31.59 28.38
C ASP A 63 4.78 30.99 28.46
N GLY A 64 5.64 31.36 27.51
CA GLY A 64 7.02 30.85 27.42
C GLY A 64 7.15 29.46 26.78
N ILE A 65 6.05 28.88 26.27
CA ILE A 65 6.02 27.60 25.58
C ILE A 65 5.80 27.84 24.08
N GLY A 66 6.77 27.42 23.26
CA GLY A 66 6.66 27.44 21.80
C GLY A 66 5.90 26.23 21.27
N ARG A 67 4.88 26.45 20.43
CA ARG A 67 4.14 25.40 19.72
C ARG A 67 4.04 25.70 18.23
N ILE A 68 4.16 24.66 17.40
CA ILE A 68 3.90 24.78 15.95
C ILE A 68 2.40 24.55 15.71
N VAL A 69 1.73 25.57 15.21
CA VAL A 69 0.31 25.52 14.81
C VAL A 69 0.24 25.32 13.29
N GLY A 70 -0.85 24.72 12.81
CA GLY A 70 -1.05 24.48 11.37
C GLY A 70 -0.35 23.23 10.83
N ARG A 71 0.15 22.35 11.71
CA ARG A 71 0.65 21.01 11.37
C ARG A 71 -0.39 19.95 11.76
N THR A 72 -0.71 19.07 10.81
CA THR A 72 -1.59 17.92 11.05
C THR A 72 -0.78 16.63 10.99
N GLN A 73 -0.95 15.77 11.99
CA GLN A 73 -0.41 14.41 11.96
C GLN A 73 -1.46 13.49 11.34
N LEU A 74 -1.12 12.86 10.22
CA LEU A 74 -1.98 11.87 9.58
C LEU A 74 -1.45 10.47 9.86
N GLU A 75 -2.34 9.58 10.26
CA GLU A 75 -2.03 8.16 10.39
C GLU A 75 -1.82 7.52 9.02
N LEU A 76 -0.84 6.61 8.93
CA LEU A 76 -0.59 5.80 7.75
C LEU A 76 -1.28 4.44 7.91
N PRO A 77 -2.45 4.22 7.28
CA PRO A 77 -3.10 2.93 7.32
C PRO A 77 -2.31 1.90 6.50
N LEU A 78 -2.34 0.65 6.96
CA LEU A 78 -1.71 -0.46 6.27
C LEU A 78 -2.76 -1.32 5.55
N PHE A 79 -2.56 -1.50 4.25
CA PHE A 79 -3.43 -2.36 3.45
C PHE A 79 -2.86 -3.77 3.37
N TYR A 80 -3.69 -4.74 3.76
CA TYR A 80 -3.39 -6.16 3.62
C TYR A 80 -4.40 -6.82 2.69
N GLU A 81 -3.90 -7.58 1.73
CA GLU A 81 -4.69 -8.47 0.90
C GLU A 81 -3.93 -9.78 0.69
N ASP A 82 -4.49 -10.84 1.24
CA ASP A 82 -3.91 -12.18 1.16
C ASP A 82 -4.39 -12.89 -0.10
N PHE A 83 -3.60 -13.85 -0.56
CA PHE A 83 -4.00 -14.81 -1.57
C PHE A 83 -3.40 -16.18 -1.25
N THR A 84 -4.03 -17.22 -1.78
CA THR A 84 -3.63 -18.60 -1.56
C THR A 84 -3.28 -19.27 -2.89
N LEU A 85 -2.14 -19.95 -2.92
CA LEU A 85 -1.77 -20.88 -3.98
C LEU A 85 -1.83 -22.30 -3.42
N LEU A 86 -2.44 -23.22 -4.16
CA LEU A 86 -2.61 -24.60 -3.69
C LEU A 86 -1.30 -25.36 -3.92
N GLY A 87 -0.72 -25.94 -2.87
CA GLY A 87 0.54 -26.70 -2.95
C GLY A 87 0.48 -27.87 -3.93
N ARG A 88 -0.67 -28.55 -4.04
CA ARG A 88 -0.88 -29.61 -5.05
C ARG A 88 -0.74 -29.09 -6.48
N ASP A 89 -1.22 -27.87 -6.75
CA ASP A 89 -1.15 -27.27 -8.08
C ASP A 89 0.27 -26.79 -8.40
N LEU A 90 0.99 -26.32 -7.38
CA LEU A 90 2.41 -25.98 -7.50
C LEU A 90 3.26 -27.21 -7.85
N GLU A 91 3.03 -28.33 -7.16
CA GLU A 91 3.73 -29.59 -7.42
C GLU A 91 3.38 -30.14 -8.81
N LEU A 92 2.10 -30.10 -9.19
CA LEU A 92 1.67 -30.51 -10.53
C LEU A 92 2.33 -29.67 -11.62
N ALA A 93 2.40 -28.35 -11.43
CA ALA A 93 3.07 -27.44 -12.36
C ALA A 93 4.57 -27.76 -12.48
N ALA A 94 5.24 -28.06 -11.37
CA ALA A 94 6.65 -28.47 -11.36
C ALA A 94 6.88 -29.78 -12.12
N GLN A 95 6.02 -30.78 -11.96
CA GLN A 95 6.14 -32.08 -12.62
C GLN A 95 5.80 -32.03 -14.12
N THR A 96 4.81 -31.23 -14.50
CA THR A 96 4.28 -31.18 -15.88
C THR A 96 4.90 -30.08 -16.73
N GLY A 97 5.59 -29.12 -16.11
CA GLY A 97 6.08 -27.90 -16.78
C GLY A 97 4.97 -26.93 -17.15
N LEU A 98 3.72 -27.18 -16.74
CA LEU A 98 2.61 -26.27 -16.99
C LEU A 98 2.77 -24.97 -16.18
N PRO A 99 2.32 -23.82 -16.70
CA PRO A 99 2.41 -22.57 -15.96
C PRO A 99 1.50 -22.59 -14.72
N VAL A 100 2.03 -22.17 -13.57
CA VAL A 100 1.24 -21.95 -12.34
C VAL A 100 0.12 -20.93 -12.60
N ASP A 101 -1.08 -21.22 -12.12
CA ASP A 101 -2.18 -20.25 -12.11
C ASP A 101 -1.96 -19.19 -11.03
N LEU A 102 -1.87 -17.93 -11.45
CA LEU A 102 -1.66 -16.78 -10.58
C LEU A 102 -2.92 -15.89 -10.50
N SER A 103 -4.08 -16.41 -10.90
CA SER A 103 -5.37 -15.71 -10.84
C SER A 103 -5.66 -15.13 -9.44
N ALA A 104 -5.37 -15.88 -8.38
CA ALA A 104 -5.54 -15.45 -6.99
C ALA A 104 -4.65 -14.24 -6.65
N ALA A 105 -3.38 -14.25 -7.04
CA ALA A 105 -2.46 -13.13 -6.84
C ALA A 105 -2.91 -11.88 -7.62
N ILE A 106 -3.39 -12.05 -8.85
CA ILE A 106 -3.96 -10.96 -9.66
C ILE A 106 -5.18 -10.35 -8.97
N ALA A 107 -6.07 -11.17 -8.42
CA ALA A 107 -7.27 -10.70 -7.74
C ALA A 107 -6.92 -9.90 -6.48
N ALA A 108 -6.00 -10.40 -5.64
CA ALA A 108 -5.53 -9.69 -4.46
C ALA A 108 -4.86 -8.36 -4.80
N ALA A 109 -3.98 -8.35 -5.81
CA ALA A 109 -3.32 -7.13 -6.28
C ALA A 109 -4.32 -6.06 -6.77
N LYS A 110 -5.36 -6.47 -7.52
CA LYS A 110 -6.44 -5.56 -7.95
C LYS A 110 -7.20 -4.98 -6.76
N LYS A 111 -7.51 -5.80 -5.77
CA LYS A 111 -8.27 -5.39 -4.58
C LYS A 111 -7.45 -4.42 -3.74
N ALA A 112 -6.16 -4.70 -3.52
CA ALA A 112 -5.24 -3.81 -2.81
C ALA A 112 -5.13 -2.44 -3.50
N ALA A 113 -4.90 -2.43 -4.82
CA ALA A 113 -4.82 -1.19 -5.60
C ALA A 113 -6.11 -0.37 -5.56
N ARG A 114 -7.28 -1.03 -5.59
CA ARG A 114 -8.58 -0.36 -5.49
C ARG A 114 -8.81 0.25 -4.12
N ARG A 115 -8.40 -0.41 -3.03
CA ARG A 115 -8.53 0.16 -1.67
C ARG A 115 -7.71 1.43 -1.51
N GLU A 116 -6.51 1.46 -2.09
CA GLU A 116 -5.70 2.67 -2.09
C GLU A 116 -6.37 3.81 -2.84
N ASP A 117 -6.79 3.58 -4.09
CA ASP A 117 -7.48 4.59 -4.90
C ASP A 117 -8.78 5.06 -4.21
N ASP A 118 -9.53 4.15 -3.59
CA ASP A 118 -10.76 4.47 -2.85
C ASP A 118 -10.47 5.37 -1.64
N LEU A 119 -9.44 5.06 -0.85
CA LEU A 119 -9.03 5.91 0.27
C LEU A 119 -8.62 7.31 -0.21
N VAL A 120 -7.88 7.41 -1.31
CA VAL A 120 -7.42 8.70 -1.85
C VAL A 120 -8.59 9.53 -2.41
N LEU A 121 -9.52 8.90 -3.12
CA LEU A 121 -10.63 9.60 -3.79
C LEU A 121 -11.75 9.92 -2.82
N ASN A 122 -12.17 8.97 -2.00
CA ASN A 122 -13.36 9.06 -1.17
C ASN A 122 -13.04 9.31 0.31
N GLY A 123 -11.78 9.18 0.72
CA GLY A 123 -11.38 9.32 2.12
C GLY A 123 -11.86 8.14 2.97
N ASN A 124 -11.67 8.27 4.27
CA ASN A 124 -12.19 7.33 5.25
C ASN A 124 -12.54 8.06 6.55
N LYS A 125 -13.84 8.04 6.89
CA LYS A 125 -14.37 8.70 8.10
C LYS A 125 -13.82 8.13 9.39
N ALA A 126 -13.52 6.82 9.45
CA ALA A 126 -12.96 6.20 10.64
C ALA A 126 -11.52 6.67 10.91
N LEU A 127 -10.78 7.00 9.85
CA LEU A 127 -9.44 7.58 9.94
C LEU A 127 -9.48 9.12 10.05
N GLY A 128 -10.65 9.75 9.94
CA GLY A 128 -10.79 11.20 9.89
C GLY A 128 -10.11 11.83 8.66
N VAL A 129 -9.92 11.06 7.59
CA VAL A 129 -9.25 11.51 6.37
C VAL A 129 -10.30 11.80 5.30
N ASP A 130 -10.29 13.01 4.76
CA ASP A 130 -11.09 13.36 3.59
C ASP A 130 -10.38 12.95 2.29
N GLY A 131 -11.15 12.49 1.32
CA GLY A 131 -10.66 12.20 -0.03
C GLY A 131 -10.78 13.42 -0.95
N LEU A 132 -10.16 13.31 -2.12
CA LEU A 132 -10.20 14.35 -3.15
C LEU A 132 -11.62 14.75 -3.58
N LEU A 133 -12.58 13.81 -3.49
CA LEU A 133 -13.97 14.04 -3.86
C LEU A 133 -14.86 14.48 -2.68
N THR A 134 -14.37 14.38 -1.44
CA THR A 134 -15.17 14.67 -0.24
C THR A 134 -14.72 15.89 0.53
N VAL A 135 -13.48 16.35 0.33
CA VAL A 135 -12.96 17.56 0.97
C VAL A 135 -13.77 18.78 0.53
N LYS A 136 -14.02 19.70 1.47
CA LYS A 136 -14.66 20.99 1.17
C LYS A 136 -13.59 21.94 0.61
N GLY A 137 -13.85 22.45 -0.60
CA GLY A 137 -12.99 23.44 -1.27
C GLY A 137 -13.01 24.81 -0.63
#